data_AF-A0A973JW21-F1
#
_entry.id   AF-A0A973JW21-F1
#
_cell.length_a   1.000
_cell.length_b   1.000
_cell.length_c   1.000
_cell.angle_alpha   90.00
_cell.angle_beta   90.00
_cell.angle_gamma   90.00
#
_symmetry.space_group_name_H-M   'P 1'
#
loop_
_entity.id
_entity.type
_entity.pdbx_description
1 polymer ?
#
loop_
_entity_poly.entity_id
_entity_poly.type
_entity_poly.pdbx_seq_one_letter_code
_entity_poly.pdbx_strand_id
1 'polypeptide(L)' 'MSANRPAAVVVLAAGEGTRMKSATPKVLHELCGRSLVGHVLAA' A
#
# COMPACT_ATOMS: atom_id res chain seq x y z
N MET A 1 -18.52 4.42 -16.06
CA MET A 1 -18.09 3.17 -15.39
C MET A 1 -17.29 2.35 -16.38
N SER A 2 -16.08 1.92 -16.02
CA SER A 2 -15.26 1.06 -16.90
C SER A 2 -15.92 -0.31 -17.05
N ALA A 3 -15.86 -0.91 -18.24
CA ALA A 3 -16.31 -2.29 -18.44
C ALA A 3 -15.44 -3.22 -17.57
N ASN A 4 -16.08 -4.01 -16.71
CA ASN A 4 -15.39 -4.93 -15.79
C ASN A 4 -14.76 -6.08 -16.58
N ARG A 5 -13.52 -5.89 -17.02
CA ARG A 5 -12.69 -6.94 -17.61
C ARG A 5 -11.84 -7.54 -16.49
N PRO A 6 -11.72 -8.87 -16.38
CA PRO A 6 -10.86 -9.47 -15.39
C PRO A 6 -9.43 -8.97 -15.58
N ALA A 7 -8.83 -8.47 -14.49
CA ALA A 7 -7.48 -7.96 -14.45
C ALA A 7 -6.79 -8.49 -13.19
N ALA A 8 -5.52 -8.88 -13.33
CA ALA A 8 -4.67 -9.19 -12.20
C ALA A 8 -3.88 -7.93 -11.82
N VAL A 9 -3.88 -7.58 -10.54
CA VAL A 9 -3.15 -6.43 -9.99
C VAL A 9 -2.17 -6.93 -8.95
N VAL A 10 -0.91 -6.48 -9.05
CA VAL A 10 0.16 -6.84 -8.11
C VAL A 10 0.66 -5.57 -7.44
N VAL A 11 0.55 -5.52 -6.11
CA VAL A 11 1.07 -4.42 -5.29
C VAL A 11 2.45 -4.80 -4.76
N LEU A 12 3.49 -4.10 -5.23
CA LEU A 12 4.86 -4.33 -4.76
C LEU A 12 5.09 -3.65 -3.40
N ALA A 13 5.08 -4.44 -2.34
CA ALA A 13 5.18 -3.97 -0.95
C ALA A 13 6.42 -4.52 -0.19
N ALA A 14 7.36 -5.16 -0.89
CA ALA A 14 8.46 -5.93 -0.28
C ALA A 14 9.73 -5.12 0.07
N GLY A 15 9.69 -3.78 0.00
CA GLY A 15 10.86 -2.94 0.29
C GLY A 15 11.11 -2.79 1.79
N GLU A 16 12.37 -2.96 2.22
CA GLU A 16 12.80 -2.90 3.63
C GLU A 16 12.46 -1.57 4.33
N GLY A 17 12.43 -0.46 3.60
CA GLY A 17 12.00 0.83 4.15
C GLY A 17 13.03 1.54 5.04
N THR A 18 14.33 1.22 4.91
CA THR A 18 15.42 1.73 5.77
C THR A 18 15.47 3.26 5.92
N ARG A 19 15.13 4.02 4.87
CA ARG A 19 15.11 5.50 4.92
C ARG A 19 13.99 6.08 5.81
N MET A 20 12.98 5.29 6.16
CA MET A 20 11.94 5.66 7.11
C MET A 20 12.48 5.77 8.54
N LYS A 21 13.63 5.14 8.85
CA LYS A 21 14.26 5.13 10.17
C LYS A 21 13.28 4.75 11.29
N SER A 22 12.43 3.76 11.01
CA SER A 22 11.37 3.31 11.89
C SER A 22 11.40 1.79 11.99
N ALA A 23 11.11 1.26 13.17
CA ALA A 23 10.91 -0.18 13.36
C ALA A 23 9.60 -0.65 12.71
N THR A 24 8.65 0.27 12.48
CA THR A 24 7.41 -0.02 11.79
C THR A 24 7.69 -0.18 10.28
N PRO A 25 7.24 -1.28 9.63
CA PRO A 25 7.35 -1.42 8.19
C PRO A 25 6.74 -0.23 7.44
N LYS A 26 7.37 0.19 6.33
CA LYS A 26 6.94 1.39 5.57
C LYS A 26 5.45 1.38 5.24
N VAL A 27 4.93 0.24 4.78
CA VAL A 27 3.55 0.09 4.31
C VAL A 27 2.50 0.18 5.43
N LEU A 28 2.92 0.01 6.68
CA LEU A 28 2.05 0.09 7.86
C LEU A 28 2.01 1.48 8.49
N HIS A 29 2.81 2.43 8.02
CA HIS A 29 2.68 3.81 8.49
C HIS A 29 1.30 4.37 8.14
N GLU A 30 0.72 5.13 9.07
CA GLU A 30 -0.62 5.67 8.93
C GLU A 30 -0.65 7.06 8.31
N LEU A 31 -1.66 7.29 7.48
CA LEU A 31 -2.05 8.59 6.96
C LEU A 31 -3.57 8.70 7.08
N CYS A 32 -4.06 9.75 7.75
CA CYS A 32 -5.49 9.97 7.99
C CYS A 32 -6.20 8.75 8.62
N GLY A 33 -5.56 8.08 9.59
CA GLY A 33 -6.14 6.94 10.31
C GLY A 33 -6.21 5.63 9.52
N ARG A 34 -5.51 5.53 8.38
CA ARG A 34 -5.39 4.30 7.60
C ARG A 34 -3.94 4.08 7.17
N SER A 35 -3.49 2.84 7.17
CA SER A 35 -2.14 2.50 6.69
C SER A 35 -1.96 2.85 5.21
N LEU A 36 -0.73 3.14 4.79
CA LEU A 36 -0.40 3.41 3.39
C LEU A 36 -0.88 2.28 2.47
N VAL A 37 -0.70 1.01 2.86
CA VAL A 37 -1.22 -0.13 2.07
C VAL A 37 -2.74 -0.18 2.04
N GLY A 38 -3.41 0.21 3.13
CA GLY A 38 -4.87 0.29 3.16
C GLY A 38 -5.43 1.31 2.18
N HIS A 39 -4.71 2.40 1.91
CA HIS A 39 -5.08 3.36 0.86
C HIS A 39 -4.93 2.74 -0.54
N VAL A 40 -3.83 2.03 -0.80
CA VAL A 40 -3.56 1.39 -2.10
C VAL A 40 -4.60 0.32 -2.44
N LEU A 41 -5.04 -0.46 -1.46
CA LEU A 41 -6.01 -1.54 -1.69
C LEU A 41 -7.46 -1.05 -1.88
N ALA A 42 -7.76 0.18 -1.48
CA ALA A 42 -9.11 0.74 -1.51
C ALA A 42 -9.34 1.73 -2.67
N ALA A 43 -8.31 2.06 -3.44
CA ALA A 43 -8.37 2.91 -4.62
C ALA A 43 -8.95 2.16 -5.82
#